data_AF-A0A6L5Y9J3-F1
#
_entry.id   AF-A0A6L5Y9J3-F1
#
_cell.length_a   1.000
_cell.length_b   1.000
_cell.length_c   1.000
_cell.angle_alpha   90.00
_cell.angle_beta   90.00
_cell.angle_gamma   90.00
#
_symmetry.space_group_name_H-M   'P 1'
#
loop_
_entity.id
_entity.type
_entity.pdbx_description
1 polymer ?
#
loop_
_entity_poly.entity_id
_entity_poly.type
_entity_poly.pdbx_seq_one_letter_code
_entity_poly.pdbx_strand_id
1 'polypeptide(L)'
;MSCCGKTGYNANGDLKDWKIFRTETLKLAQTKNDPDFTEYVDGVSDKAWAHILEENFFTPKKAMERLWGFYRTDILPYRDQK
;
A
#
# COMPACT_ATOMS: atom_id res chain seq x y z
N MET A 1 -4.97 -29.77 19.67
CA MET A 1 -5.30 -28.45 19.10
C MET A 1 -4.12 -27.98 18.27
N SER A 2 -4.15 -28.27 16.96
CA SER A 2 -3.09 -27.85 16.03
C SER A 2 -3.55 -26.58 15.33
N CYS A 3 -3.19 -25.42 15.90
CA CYS A 3 -3.43 -24.10 15.30
C CYS A 3 -2.35 -23.80 14.25
N CYS A 4 -2.30 -24.59 13.18
CA CYS A 4 -1.54 -24.26 11.97
C CYS A 4 -2.51 -24.27 10.79
N GLY A 5 -3.49 -23.39 10.84
CA GLY A 5 -4.24 -23.02 9.64
C GLY A 5 -3.27 -22.31 8.71
N LYS A 6 -2.71 -23.03 7.73
CA LYS A 6 -2.22 -22.39 6.50
C LYS A 6 -3.42 -21.64 5.93
N THR A 7 -3.55 -20.35 6.24
CA THR A 7 -4.52 -19.50 5.57
C THR A 7 -4.01 -19.34 4.15
N GLY A 8 -4.40 -20.27 3.26
CA GLY A 8 -4.25 -20.13 1.80
C GLY A 8 -5.09 -18.99 1.22
N TYR A 9 -5.46 -18.01 2.06
CA TYR A 9 -6.12 -16.79 1.67
C TYR A 9 -5.08 -15.88 1.03
N ASN A 10 -4.94 -16.01 -0.28
CA ASN A 10 -4.35 -14.94 -1.06
C ASN A 10 -5.45 -13.88 -1.21
N ALA A 11 -5.42 -12.84 -0.38
CA ALA A 11 -6.40 -11.74 -0.46
C ALA A 11 -6.36 -11.02 -1.82
N ASN A 12 -5.30 -11.25 -2.59
CA ASN A 12 -5.10 -10.71 -3.91
C ASN A 12 -5.53 -11.64 -5.04
N GLY A 13 -5.91 -12.92 -4.77
CA GLY A 13 -6.46 -13.87 -5.76
C GLY A 13 -5.62 -14.04 -7.02
N ASP A 14 -5.80 -13.12 -7.97
CA ASP A 14 -5.17 -13.05 -9.29
C ASP A 14 -4.10 -11.93 -9.43
N LEU A 15 -4.00 -11.02 -8.46
CA LEU A 15 -2.98 -9.95 -8.43
C LEU A 15 -1.62 -10.56 -8.04
N LYS A 16 -0.90 -11.02 -9.06
CA LYS A 16 0.50 -11.51 -8.96
C LYS A 16 1.51 -10.50 -9.49
N ASP A 17 1.05 -9.42 -10.09
CA ASP A 17 1.90 -8.35 -10.62
C ASP A 17 1.83 -7.12 -9.73
N TRP A 18 2.98 -6.77 -9.15
CA TRP A 18 3.12 -5.60 -8.29
C TRP A 18 2.85 -4.29 -9.04
N LYS A 19 3.00 -4.27 -10.37
CA LYS A 19 2.68 -3.10 -11.20
C LYS A 19 1.18 -2.84 -11.20
N ILE A 20 0.38 -3.89 -11.42
CA ILE A 20 -1.08 -3.80 -11.36
C ILE A 20 -1.51 -3.41 -9.94
N PHE A 21 -0.89 -4.00 -8.92
CA PHE A 21 -1.15 -3.67 -7.52
C PHE A 21 -0.89 -2.19 -7.23
N ARG A 22 0.27 -1.67 -7.64
CA ARG A 22 0.65 -0.26 -7.52
C ARG A 22 -0.35 0.64 -8.24
N THR A 23 -0.74 0.32 -9.47
CA THR A 23 -1.71 1.12 -10.24
C THR A 23 -3.07 1.20 -9.54
N GLU A 24 -3.58 0.08 -9.03
CA GLU A 24 -4.85 0.06 -8.30
C GLU A 24 -4.75 0.83 -6.97
N THR A 25 -3.63 0.69 -6.24
CA THR A 25 -3.37 1.48 -5.02
C THR A 25 -3.25 2.98 -5.31
N LEU A 26 -2.62 3.38 -6.42
CA LEU A 26 -2.51 4.78 -6.84
C LEU A 26 -3.88 5.39 -7.19
N LYS A 27 -4.74 4.66 -7.93
CA LYS A 27 -6.11 5.11 -8.19
C LYS A 27 -6.88 5.36 -6.89
N LEU A 28 -6.72 4.49 -5.90
CA LEU A 28 -7.31 4.68 -4.57
C LEU A 28 -6.71 5.88 -3.83
N ALA A 29 -5.40 6.11 -3.94
CA ALA A 29 -4.74 7.27 -3.34
C ALA A 29 -5.28 8.59 -3.92
N GLN A 30 -5.50 8.64 -5.23
CA GLN A 30 -6.10 9.81 -5.90
C GLN A 30 -7.49 10.16 -5.35
N THR A 31 -8.28 9.18 -4.88
CA THR A 31 -9.59 9.45 -4.25
C THR A 31 -9.50 10.21 -2.92
N LYS A 32 -8.31 10.29 -2.29
CA LYS A 32 -8.09 11.08 -1.08
C LYS A 32 -8.01 12.59 -1.35
N ASN A 33 -7.91 13.00 -2.61
CA ASN A 33 -7.80 14.39 -3.03
C ASN A 33 -6.61 15.13 -2.35
N ASP A 34 -5.52 14.41 -2.14
CA ASP A 34 -4.26 14.91 -1.57
C ASP A 34 -3.14 14.64 -2.60
N PRO A 35 -2.71 15.66 -3.37
CA PRO A 35 -1.69 15.52 -4.40
C PRO A 35 -0.36 15.00 -3.85
N ASP A 36 -0.02 15.41 -2.64
CA ASP A 36 1.26 15.09 -2.02
C ASP A 36 1.31 13.67 -1.48
N PHE A 37 0.16 13.18 -0.99
CA PHE A 37 0.01 11.76 -0.72
C PHE A 37 0.10 10.93 -2.00
N THR A 38 -0.45 11.43 -3.10
CA THR A 38 -0.34 10.74 -4.39
C THR A 38 1.12 10.66 -4.84
N GLU A 39 1.87 11.75 -4.72
CA GLU A 39 3.33 11.77 -4.97
C GLU A 39 4.10 10.84 -4.03
N TYR A 40 3.74 10.80 -2.75
CA TYR A 40 4.34 9.90 -1.77
C TYR A 40 4.15 8.43 -2.17
N VAL A 41 2.93 8.04 -2.56
CA VAL A 41 2.61 6.68 -3.00
C VAL A 41 3.32 6.36 -4.33
N ASP A 42 3.40 7.32 -5.26
CA ASP A 42 4.09 7.15 -6.54
C ASP A 42 5.61 6.96 -6.35
N GLY A 43 6.20 7.67 -5.37
CA GLY A 43 7.62 7.60 -5.02
C GLY A 43 8.05 6.32 -4.29
N VAL A 44 7.13 5.44 -3.90
CA VAL A 44 7.48 4.13 -3.31
C VAL A 44 8.18 3.26 -4.36
N SER A 45 9.38 2.78 -4.02
CA SER A 45 10.22 2.00 -4.95
C SER A 45 9.58 0.68 -5.41
N ASP A 46 9.92 0.24 -6.62
CA ASP A 46 9.48 -1.04 -7.19
C ASP A 46 9.75 -2.24 -6.27
N LYS A 47 10.91 -2.27 -5.60
CA LYS A 47 11.27 -3.34 -4.66
C LYS A 47 10.32 -3.38 -3.46
N ALA A 48 9.90 -2.22 -2.97
CA ALA A 48 8.95 -2.14 -1.87
C ALA A 48 7.56 -2.63 -2.29
N TRP A 49 7.10 -2.30 -3.51
CA TRP A 49 5.83 -2.80 -4.03
C TRP A 49 5.83 -4.32 -4.22
N ALA A 50 6.92 -4.87 -4.77
CA ALA A 50 7.09 -6.31 -4.88
C ALA A 50 7.03 -6.99 -3.49
N HIS A 51 7.70 -6.42 -2.49
CA HIS A 51 7.69 -6.94 -1.14
C HIS A 51 6.30 -6.86 -0.47
N ILE A 52 5.59 -5.73 -0.60
CA ILE A 52 4.23 -5.55 -0.08
C ILE A 52 3.27 -6.58 -0.70
N LEU A 53 3.44 -6.89 -1.99
CA LEU A 53 2.65 -7.92 -2.66
C LEU A 53 2.98 -9.32 -2.14
N GLU A 54 4.28 -9.64 -1.97
CA GLU A 54 4.75 -10.92 -1.43
C GLU A 54 4.26 -11.19 -0.01
N GLU A 55 4.05 -10.16 0.80
CA GLU A 55 3.49 -10.29 2.14
C GLU A 55 2.04 -10.80 2.17
N ASN A 56 1.39 -11.12 1.04
CA ASN A 56 0.10 -11.85 0.86
C ASN A 56 -1.15 -11.33 1.64
N PHE A 57 -1.01 -10.35 2.52
CA PHE A 57 -2.07 -9.85 3.41
C PHE A 57 -2.64 -8.47 3.00
N PHE A 58 -2.03 -7.81 2.01
CA PHE A 58 -2.42 -6.48 1.58
C PHE A 58 -3.21 -6.52 0.28
N THR A 59 -4.49 -6.16 0.34
CA THR A 59 -5.24 -5.71 -0.84
C THR A 59 -4.81 -4.28 -1.20
N PRO A 60 -5.02 -3.82 -2.46
CA PRO A 60 -4.67 -2.44 -2.84
C PRO A 60 -5.24 -1.38 -1.90
N LYS A 61 -6.45 -1.62 -1.36
CA LYS A 61 -7.10 -0.78 -0.35
C LYS A 61 -6.36 -0.77 0.98
N LYS A 62 -6.01 -1.93 1.53
CA LYS A 62 -5.26 -2.00 2.80
C LYS A 62 -3.86 -1.40 2.66
N ALA A 63 -3.21 -1.58 1.50
CA ALA A 63 -1.93 -0.94 1.22
C ALA A 63 -2.06 0.58 1.21
N MET A 64 -3.08 1.13 0.52
CA MET A 64 -3.38 2.56 0.53
C MET A 64 -3.62 3.08 1.95
N GLU A 65 -4.46 2.41 2.75
CA GLU A 65 -4.76 2.83 4.12
C GLU A 65 -3.51 2.83 5.02
N ARG A 66 -2.61 1.86 4.83
CA ARG A 66 -1.36 1.79 5.59
C ARG A 66 -0.36 2.86 5.17
N LEU A 67 -0.20 3.09 3.86
CA LEU A 67 0.61 4.18 3.32
C LEU A 67 0.08 5.54 3.77
N TRP A 68 -1.25 5.71 3.82
CA TRP A 68 -1.88 6.91 4.37
C TRP A 68 -1.57 7.10 5.85
N GLY A 69 -1.49 6.00 6.62
CA GLY A 69 -1.00 6.01 8.00
C GLY A 69 0.40 6.60 8.10
N PHE A 70 1.35 6.03 7.34
CA PHE A 70 2.75 6.48 7.33
C PHE A 70 2.91 7.92 6.84
N TYR A 71 2.22 8.31 5.77
CA TYR A 71 2.24 9.67 5.28
C TYR A 71 1.82 10.68 6.35
N ARG A 72 0.77 10.37 7.12
CA ARG A 72 0.32 11.26 8.20
C ARG A 72 1.24 11.31 9.41
N THR A 73 2.01 10.25 9.70
CA THR A 73 2.93 10.22 10.84
C THR A 73 4.31 10.76 10.49
N ASP A 74 4.78 10.48 9.26
CA ASP A 74 6.17 10.67 8.88
C ASP A 74 6.37 11.94 8.05
N ILE A 75 5.34 12.40 7.33
CA ILE A 75 5.43 13.53 6.39
C ILE A 75 4.67 14.76 6.90
N LEU A 76 3.39 14.61 7.29
CA LEU A 76 2.57 15.76 7.71
C LEU A 76 3.16 16.59 8.86
N PRO A 77 3.70 16.00 9.94
CA PRO A 77 4.21 16.79 11.08
C PRO A 77 5.44 17.65 10.75
N TYR A 78 6.13 17.36 9.64
CA TYR A 78 7.32 18.09 9.20
C TYR A 78 7.04 19.03 8.02
N ARG A 79 5.78 19.08 7.54
CA ARG A 79 5.37 19.97 6.45
C ARG A 79 5.13 21.40 6.88
N ASP A 80 4.65 21.61 8.10
CA ASP A 80 4.48 22.95 8.69
C ASP A 80 5.82 23.66 9.00
N GLN A 81 6.96 23.02 8.72
CA GLN A 81 8.30 23.59 8.95
C GLN A 81 9.02 24.05 7.67
N LYS A 82 8.33 24.11 6.52
CA LYS A 82 8.90 24.61 5.25
C LYS A 82 8.30 25.94 4.81
#